data_AF-A0A936L3F8-F1
#
_entry.id   AF-A0A936L3F8-F1
#
_cell.length_a   1.000
_cell.length_b   1.000
_cell.length_c   1.000
_cell.angle_alpha   90.00
_cell.angle_beta   90.00
_cell.angle_gamma   90.00
#
_symmetry.space_group_name_H-M   'P 1'
#
loop_
_entity.id
_entity.type
_entity.pdbx_description
1 polymer ?
#
loop_
_entity_poly.entity_id
_entity_poly.type
_entity_poly.pdbx_seq_one_letter_code
_entity_poly.pdbx_strand_id
1 'polypeptide(L)'
;MKFLSWTLLAVLLFACKAEIKVSPADLTGKWNFAHAMRNGKETKMLNQAFFVFHPDKSVTSNLFQSDERKTFDIANNILSMSGQEAFKMEIVDFQQDTMQLEGKMGDFDMQFMLVKAE
;
A
#
# COMPACT_ATOMS: atom_id res chain seq x y z
N MET A 1 4.32 8.51 54.71
CA MET A 1 5.03 8.05 53.49
C MET A 1 4.04 7.34 52.57
N LYS A 2 3.26 8.06 51.75
CA LYS A 2 2.36 7.50 50.73
C LYS A 2 2.09 8.54 49.62
N PHE A 3 3.12 8.95 48.89
CA PHE A 3 2.99 9.88 47.75
C PHE A 3 3.73 9.38 46.50
N LEU A 4 3.97 8.07 46.42
CA LEU A 4 4.75 7.45 45.33
C LEU A 4 3.88 6.48 44.54
N SER A 5 2.73 6.92 44.02
CA SER A 5 1.87 6.01 43.22
C SER A 5 0.99 6.70 42.17
N TRP A 6 1.21 7.97 41.83
CA TRP A 6 0.38 8.70 40.84
C TRP A 6 1.15 9.15 39.59
N THR A 7 2.43 8.83 39.47
CA THR A 7 3.26 9.19 38.30
C THR A 7 3.27 8.12 37.19
N LEU A 8 2.69 6.92 37.40
CA LEU A 8 2.78 5.82 36.44
C LEU A 8 1.64 5.78 35.41
N LEU A 9 0.61 6.63 35.54
CA LEU A 9 -0.59 6.58 34.66
C LEU A 9 -0.50 7.51 33.43
N ALA A 10 0.50 8.39 33.37
CA ALA A 10 0.59 9.41 32.30
C ALA A 10 1.34 8.96 31.03
N VAL A 11 2.00 7.80 31.03
CA VAL A 11 2.87 7.36 29.92
C VAL A 11 2.10 6.57 28.84
N LEU A 12 0.85 6.16 29.07
CA LEU A 12 0.09 5.32 28.14
C LEU A 12 -0.60 6.08 26.99
N LEU A 13 -0.51 7.41 26.93
CA LEU A 13 -1.22 8.23 25.93
C LEU A 13 -0.36 8.65 24.72
N PHE A 14 0.92 8.27 24.65
CA PHE A 14 1.79 8.56 23.51
C PHE A 14 1.91 7.41 22.49
N ALA A 15 0.98 6.45 22.49
CA ALA A 15 0.84 5.48 21.40
C ALA A 15 0.15 6.13 20.18
N CYS A 16 0.71 7.23 19.68
CA CYS A 16 0.31 7.80 18.41
C CYS A 16 0.99 6.94 17.32
N LYS A 17 0.24 6.01 16.71
CA LYS A 17 0.69 5.38 15.46
C LYS A 17 0.90 6.53 14.46
N ALA A 18 2.11 6.67 13.92
CA ALA A 18 2.38 7.65 12.89
C ALA A 18 1.43 7.40 11.71
N GLU A 19 0.65 8.41 11.35
CA GLU A 19 -0.24 8.34 10.20
C GLU A 19 0.63 8.38 8.94
N ILE A 20 0.56 7.32 8.15
CA ILE A 20 1.21 7.27 6.84
C ILE A 20 0.50 8.30 5.97
N LYS A 21 1.25 9.25 5.42
CA LYS A 21 0.69 10.32 4.58
C LYS A 21 1.26 10.17 3.18
N VAL A 22 0.55 9.45 2.31
CA VAL A 22 0.92 9.26 0.90
C VAL A 22 -0.01 10.10 0.02
N SER A 23 0.57 10.92 -0.86
CA SER A 23 -0.17 11.63 -1.90
C SER A 23 0.00 10.94 -3.26
N PRO A 24 -0.90 11.15 -4.23
CA PRO A 24 -0.75 10.61 -5.58
C PRO A 24 0.57 11.00 -6.26
N ALA A 25 1.12 12.18 -5.94
CA ALA A 25 2.39 12.64 -6.49
C ALA A 25 3.56 11.74 -6.06
N ASP A 26 3.54 11.22 -4.83
CA ASP A 26 4.60 10.39 -4.27
C ASP A 26 4.71 9.03 -4.98
N LEU A 27 3.59 8.52 -5.50
CA LEU A 27 3.55 7.27 -6.27
C LEU A 27 4.10 7.41 -7.70
N THR A 28 4.30 8.62 -8.21
CA THR A 28 4.71 8.84 -9.62
C THR A 28 5.95 8.01 -9.98
N GLY A 29 5.86 7.29 -11.10
CA GLY A 29 6.91 6.41 -11.61
C GLY A 29 6.47 4.95 -11.71
N LYS A 30 7.42 4.07 -12.04
CA LYS A 30 7.20 2.64 -12.18
C LYS A 30 7.49 1.92 -10.86
N TRP A 31 6.61 1.01 -10.49
CA TRP A 31 6.71 0.16 -9.30
C TRP A 31 6.55 -1.30 -9.70
N ASN A 32 7.52 -2.13 -9.38
CA ASN A 32 7.51 -3.56 -9.68
C ASN A 32 7.05 -4.33 -8.44
N PHE A 33 6.22 -5.36 -8.63
CA PHE A 33 5.90 -6.29 -7.56
C PHE A 33 7.12 -7.19 -7.30
N ALA A 34 7.69 -7.08 -6.11
CA ALA A 34 8.90 -7.80 -5.69
C ALA A 34 8.59 -9.03 -4.84
N HIS A 35 7.59 -8.95 -3.96
CA HIS A 35 7.19 -10.06 -3.08
C HIS A 35 5.68 -10.09 -2.88
N ALA A 36 5.13 -11.29 -2.67
CA ALA A 36 3.71 -11.48 -2.42
C ALA A 36 3.48 -12.60 -1.39
N MET A 37 2.56 -12.36 -0.45
CA MET A 37 2.06 -13.37 0.47
C MET A 37 0.55 -13.54 0.29
N ARG A 38 0.09 -14.79 0.37
CA ARG A 38 -1.32 -15.18 0.37
C ARG A 38 -1.61 -16.00 1.62
N ASN A 39 -2.52 -15.51 2.47
CA ASN A 39 -2.85 -16.11 3.76
C ASN A 39 -1.58 -16.39 4.60
N GLY A 40 -0.66 -15.42 4.64
CA GLY A 40 0.60 -15.52 5.38
C GLY A 40 1.65 -16.45 4.78
N LYS A 41 1.45 -16.97 3.57
CA LYS A 41 2.43 -17.83 2.86
C LYS A 41 2.90 -17.18 1.57
N GLU A 42 4.20 -17.25 1.31
CA GLU A 42 4.77 -16.72 0.06
C GLU A 42 4.11 -17.34 -1.18
N THR A 43 3.91 -16.51 -2.20
CA THR A 43 3.34 -16.91 -3.50
C THR A 43 4.04 -16.19 -4.63
N LYS A 44 4.03 -16.79 -5.83
CA LYS A 44 4.55 -16.17 -7.06
C LYS A 44 3.51 -15.30 -7.78
N MET A 45 2.37 -15.02 -7.13
CA MET A 45 1.31 -14.20 -7.71
C MET A 45 1.82 -12.79 -7.98
N LEU A 46 1.44 -12.23 -9.14
CA LEU A 46 1.89 -10.92 -9.62
C LEU A 46 3.42 -10.76 -9.69
N ASN A 47 4.18 -11.86 -9.65
CA ASN A 47 5.61 -11.79 -9.93
C ASN A 47 5.80 -11.22 -11.35
N GLN A 48 6.73 -10.27 -11.50
CA GLN A 48 6.95 -9.51 -12.74
C GLN A 48 5.82 -8.56 -13.15
N ALA A 49 4.77 -8.40 -12.33
CA ALA A 49 3.80 -7.35 -12.54
C ALA A 49 4.39 -5.98 -12.20
N PHE A 50 3.85 -4.93 -12.81
CA PHE A 50 4.21 -3.56 -12.46
C PHE A 50 3.02 -2.61 -12.58
N PHE A 51 3.12 -1.49 -11.87
CA PHE A 51 2.31 -0.30 -12.12
C PHE A 51 3.22 0.84 -12.57
N VAL A 52 2.73 1.67 -13.49
CA VAL A 52 3.32 2.98 -13.79
C VAL A 52 2.28 4.03 -13.46
N PHE A 53 2.50 4.76 -12.36
CA PHE A 53 1.66 5.87 -11.95
C PHE A 53 2.13 7.14 -12.61
N HIS A 54 1.19 7.86 -13.22
CA HIS A 54 1.46 9.06 -13.98
C HIS A 54 0.97 10.31 -13.22
N PRO A 55 1.56 11.50 -13.48
CA PRO A 55 1.19 12.73 -12.77
C PRO A 55 -0.28 13.14 -12.90
N ASP A 56 -0.97 12.68 -13.94
CA ASP A 56 -2.38 12.96 -14.24
C ASP A 56 -3.37 12.02 -13.52
N LYS A 57 -2.92 11.31 -12.47
CA LYS A 57 -3.67 10.28 -11.73
C LYS A 57 -4.09 9.07 -12.57
N SER A 58 -3.41 8.84 -13.69
CA SER A 58 -3.61 7.62 -14.46
C SER A 58 -2.56 6.56 -14.14
N VAL A 59 -2.88 5.31 -14.40
CA VAL A 59 -2.02 4.15 -14.14
C VAL A 59 -2.02 3.21 -15.34
N THR A 60 -0.85 2.72 -15.72
CA THR A 60 -0.68 1.62 -16.69
C THR A 60 -0.05 0.41 -16.01
N SER A 61 -0.32 -0.78 -16.54
CA SER A 61 0.16 -2.04 -16.00
C SER A 61 0.21 -3.11 -17.08
N ASN A 62 1.12 -4.08 -16.94
CA ASN A 62 1.05 -5.33 -17.70
C ASN A 62 -0.09 -6.26 -17.23
N LEU A 63 -0.83 -5.89 -16.18
CA LEU A 63 -2.02 -6.60 -15.70
C LEU A 63 -3.30 -6.17 -16.42
N PHE A 64 -3.28 -5.05 -17.15
CA PHE A 64 -4.45 -4.55 -17.86
C PHE A 64 -4.49 -5.12 -19.29
N GLN A 65 -5.69 -5.39 -19.82
CA GLN A 65 -5.84 -5.84 -21.19
C GLN A 65 -5.59 -4.65 -22.13
N SER A 66 -4.52 -4.72 -22.94
CA SER A 66 -4.08 -3.78 -24.01
C SER A 66 -4.25 -2.27 -23.74
N ASP A 67 -3.15 -1.52 -23.59
CA ASP A 67 -3.02 -0.05 -23.56
C ASP A 67 -4.02 0.76 -22.70
N GLU A 68 -4.91 0.09 -21.96
CA GLU A 68 -5.95 0.73 -21.18
C GLU A 68 -5.29 1.45 -20.00
N ARG A 69 -5.45 2.77 -20.01
CA ARG A 69 -5.08 3.62 -18.88
C ARG A 69 -6.24 3.65 -17.91
N LYS A 70 -6.02 3.13 -16.71
CA LYS A 70 -6.96 3.29 -15.60
C LYS A 70 -6.64 4.56 -14.84
N THR A 71 -7.54 4.97 -13.98
CA THR A 71 -7.29 6.04 -13.00
C THR A 71 -7.05 5.44 -11.64
N PHE A 72 -6.26 6.10 -10.80
CA PHE A 72 -6.05 5.70 -9.42
C PHE A 72 -6.33 6.85 -8.46
N ASP A 73 -6.66 6.51 -7.21
CA ASP A 73 -6.80 7.48 -6.13
C ASP A 73 -6.31 6.91 -4.81
N ILE A 74 -5.89 7.80 -3.91
CA ILE A 74 -5.45 7.46 -2.55
C ILE A 74 -6.33 8.22 -1.57
N ALA A 75 -7.07 7.50 -0.74
CA ALA A 75 -7.87 8.08 0.34
C ALA A 75 -7.78 7.20 1.58
N ASN A 76 -7.45 7.81 2.74
CA ASN A 76 -7.28 7.11 4.02
C ASN A 76 -6.34 5.90 3.91
N ASN A 77 -5.17 6.10 3.28
CA ASN A 77 -4.18 5.05 2.97
C ASN A 77 -4.68 3.93 2.07
N ILE A 78 -5.83 4.07 1.43
CA ILE A 78 -6.32 3.08 0.47
C ILE A 78 -5.96 3.51 -0.94
N LEU A 79 -5.12 2.73 -1.60
CA LEU A 79 -4.89 2.80 -3.04
C LEU A 79 -6.04 2.10 -3.76
N SER A 80 -6.74 2.83 -4.61
CA SER A 80 -7.83 2.30 -5.44
C SER A 80 -7.58 2.59 -6.92
N MET A 81 -8.02 1.69 -7.81
CA MET A 81 -7.99 1.88 -9.26
C MET A 81 -9.39 1.72 -9.87
N SER A 82 -9.69 2.46 -10.93
CA SER A 82 -10.95 2.32 -11.67
C SER A 82 -11.01 1.05 -12.51
N GLY A 83 -12.20 0.46 -12.67
CA GLY A 83 -12.43 -0.76 -13.46
C GLY A 83 -13.46 -1.71 -12.84
N GLN A 84 -13.79 -2.80 -13.55
CA GLN A 84 -14.78 -3.80 -13.11
C GLN A 84 -14.32 -4.67 -11.92
N GLU A 85 -13.01 -4.75 -11.67
CA GLU A 85 -12.46 -5.40 -10.48
C GLU A 85 -11.68 -4.37 -9.66
N ALA A 86 -12.10 -4.22 -8.41
CA ALA A 86 -11.53 -3.23 -7.49
C ALA A 86 -10.15 -3.69 -7.03
N PHE A 87 -9.10 -3.21 -7.68
CA PHE A 87 -7.80 -3.15 -7.02
C PHE A 87 -7.91 -2.09 -5.92
N LYS A 88 -8.18 -2.54 -4.71
CA LYS A 88 -8.33 -1.71 -3.51
C LYS A 88 -7.50 -2.32 -2.39
N MET A 89 -6.36 -1.70 -2.10
CA MET A 89 -5.42 -2.16 -1.09
C MET A 89 -5.03 -1.02 -0.16
N GLU A 90 -4.80 -1.34 1.11
CA GLU A 90 -4.25 -0.43 2.11
C GLU A 90 -2.73 -0.33 1.93
N ILE A 91 -2.20 0.88 1.97
CA ILE A 91 -0.77 1.18 2.03
C ILE A 91 -0.38 1.14 3.51
N VAL A 92 0.27 0.05 3.92
CA VAL A 92 0.64 -0.18 5.33
C VAL A 92 2.07 0.25 5.65
N ASP A 93 2.90 0.45 4.63
CA ASP A 93 4.23 1.05 4.73
C ASP A 93 4.58 1.74 3.40
N PHE A 94 5.22 2.89 3.48
CA PHE A 94 5.62 3.67 2.31
C PHE A 94 6.92 4.43 2.57
N GLN A 95 7.93 4.13 1.76
CA GLN A 95 9.23 4.79 1.75
C GLN A 95 9.56 5.26 0.33
N GLN A 96 10.75 5.83 0.13
CA GLN A 96 11.14 6.44 -1.15
C GLN A 96 11.10 5.46 -2.33
N ASP A 97 11.49 4.21 -2.10
CA ASP A 97 11.67 3.17 -3.11
C ASP A 97 10.88 1.89 -2.82
N THR A 98 10.18 1.81 -1.67
CA THR A 98 9.43 0.63 -1.24
C THR A 98 8.02 1.00 -0.80
N MET A 99 7.06 0.14 -1.15
CA MET A 99 5.65 0.29 -0.78
C MET A 99 5.09 -1.07 -0.40
N GLN A 100 4.44 -1.17 0.75
CA GLN A 100 3.76 -2.37 1.19
C GLN A 100 2.25 -2.17 1.11
N LEU A 101 1.58 -3.12 0.45
CA LEU A 101 0.14 -3.13 0.27
C LEU A 101 -0.46 -4.35 0.98
N GLU A 102 -1.57 -4.15 1.68
CA GLU A 102 -2.36 -5.23 2.26
C GLU A 102 -3.84 -5.11 1.88
N GLY A 103 -4.52 -6.25 1.78
CA GLY A 103 -5.97 -6.25 1.56
C GLY A 103 -6.48 -7.63 1.16
N LYS A 104 -7.71 -7.66 0.64
CA LYS A 104 -8.36 -8.90 0.23
C LYS A 104 -8.48 -9.00 -1.29
N MET A 105 -8.21 -10.19 -1.82
CA MET A 105 -8.54 -10.57 -3.19
C MET A 105 -9.37 -11.85 -3.16
N GLY A 106 -10.69 -11.72 -3.31
CA GLY A 106 -11.63 -12.79 -3.00
C GLY A 106 -11.58 -13.16 -1.52
N ASP A 107 -11.47 -14.45 -1.22
CA ASP A 107 -11.38 -14.97 0.15
C ASP A 107 -9.96 -14.96 0.73
N PHE A 108 -8.98 -14.44 -0.02
CA PHE A 108 -7.58 -14.46 0.35
C PHE A 108 -7.11 -13.14 0.96
N ASP A 109 -6.38 -13.23 2.06
CA ASP A 109 -5.59 -12.12 2.59
C ASP A 109 -4.30 -12.02 1.79
N MET A 110 -4.05 -10.86 1.22
CA MET A 110 -2.95 -10.59 0.32
C MET A 110 -2.05 -9.51 0.91
N GLN A 111 -0.75 -9.73 0.79
CA GLN A 111 0.28 -8.74 1.09
C GLN A 111 1.21 -8.65 -0.11
N PHE A 112 1.55 -7.43 -0.52
CA PHE A 112 2.44 -7.18 -1.64
C PHE A 112 3.52 -6.18 -1.22
N MET A 113 4.77 -6.46 -1.59
CA MET A 113 5.85 -5.49 -1.55
C MET A 113 6.16 -5.06 -2.98
N LEU A 114 6.11 -3.76 -3.21
CA LEU A 114 6.47 -3.12 -4.46
C LEU A 114 7.76 -2.33 -4.27
N VAL A 115 8.61 -2.35 -5.30
CA VAL A 115 9.86 -1.60 -5.35
C VAL A 115 9.85 -0.65 -6.55
N LYS A 116 10.22 0.60 -6.33
CA LYS A 116 10.32 1.61 -7.39
C LYS A 116 11.42 1.20 -8.38
N ALA A 117 11.11 1.23 -9.67
CA ALA A 117 12.11 1.01 -10.71
C ALA A 117 13.05 2.22 -10.77
N GLU A 118 14.35 1.95 -10.96
CA GLU A 118 15.38 2.97 -11.23
C GLU A 118 15.12 3.74 -12.53
#